data_AF-A0AAV0WXU1-F1
#
_entry.id   AF-A0AAV0WXU1-F1
#
_cell.length_a   1.000
_cell.length_b   1.000
_cell.length_c   1.000
_cell.angle_alpha   90.00
_cell.angle_beta   90.00
_cell.angle_gamma   90.00
#
_symmetry.space_group_name_H-M   'P 1'
#
loop_
_entity.id
_entity.type
_entity.pdbx_description
1 polymer ?
#
loop_
_entity_poly.entity_id
_entity_poly.type
_entity_poly.pdbx_seq_one_letter_code
_entity_poly.pdbx_strand_id
1 'polypeptide(L)'
;MDEVNRLFDEFERRSQAEEDSKNLTRMFTDQVKSIQISLDEYEHTLNTRLSAPIPRDMDTLEHLVIQHKDFETSLKNLGPDVEAMQATFKNIPNKTAALQAKHDKVLNQWNQLWNLSQLYVERLKCAEITLSGLDDANNVISDFEIKLASYGEMPSELPALKLVHQDLIALQKNVVLQQPIIDQLVEDKHNTRRLTEKSRHHLPRTAHHDLDRLDSDVNRITSRWNNVCSQLVDRLKSCEAAYDLLNKYKNSYQSEVKIIDESYVKLNNVAPLKMQARDLTETTKALYNKVQERTKAIESVNVDGGRFIREAKIYDLRLQHYCAWLVDEVHPSLDASNHNKGQNMDPSVGELAVSHELDVLNHRFQALLNMLIDQLKNLASVNTDDLELQEYVKTLEARPLRTFRTEFNIYDTIPDVSTNGIDETITATNIDHQSFAMVITFYTNRRI
;
A
#
# COMPACT_ATOMS: atom_id res chain seq x y z
N MET A 1 99.33 29.08 -13.52
CA MET A 1 98.28 30.12 -13.65
C MET A 1 97.02 29.51 -14.24
N ASP A 2 97.10 28.79 -15.37
CA ASP A 2 95.92 28.18 -16.02
C ASP A 2 95.19 27.13 -15.15
N GLU A 3 95.93 26.31 -14.40
CA GLU A 3 95.34 25.32 -13.49
C GLU A 3 94.66 25.95 -12.26
N VAL A 4 95.18 27.10 -11.79
CA VAL A 4 94.58 27.88 -10.70
C VAL A 4 93.30 28.56 -11.17
N ASN A 5 93.31 29.18 -12.36
CA ASN A 5 92.10 29.78 -12.94
C ASN A 5 91.01 28.73 -13.18
N ARG A 6 91.38 27.53 -13.67
CA ARG A 6 90.44 26.41 -13.83
C ARG A 6 89.83 25.95 -12.51
N LEU A 7 90.63 25.85 -11.43
CA LEU A 7 90.13 25.51 -10.10
C LEU A 7 89.23 26.60 -9.52
N PHE A 8 89.52 27.88 -9.78
CA PHE A 8 88.65 28.99 -9.41
C PHE A 8 87.32 28.96 -10.17
N ASP A 9 87.34 28.76 -11.49
CA ASP A 9 86.13 28.64 -12.31
C ASP A 9 85.26 27.44 -11.87
N GLU A 10 85.92 26.32 -11.52
CA GLU A 10 85.23 25.12 -11.02
C GLU A 10 84.65 25.34 -9.62
N PHE A 11 85.38 26.03 -8.75
CA PHE A 11 84.90 26.43 -7.42
C PHE A 11 83.72 27.40 -7.51
N GLU A 12 83.80 28.41 -8.37
CA GLU A 12 82.74 29.39 -8.60
C GLU A 12 81.49 28.73 -9.18
N ARG A 13 81.65 27.84 -10.17
CA ARG A 13 80.53 27.05 -10.73
C ARG A 13 79.89 26.15 -9.68
N ARG A 14 80.69 25.53 -8.81
CA ARG A 14 80.20 24.66 -7.71
C ARG A 14 79.49 25.47 -6.63
N SER A 15 80.01 26.66 -6.29
CA SER A 15 79.39 27.60 -5.36
C SER A 15 78.03 28.08 -5.90
N GLN A 16 77.96 28.44 -7.19
CA GLN A 16 76.71 28.86 -7.83
C GLN A 16 75.67 27.72 -7.84
N ALA A 17 76.08 26.49 -8.19
CA ALA A 17 75.20 25.34 -8.17
C ALA A 17 74.68 25.00 -6.76
N GLU A 18 75.49 25.21 -5.73
CA GLU A 18 75.09 25.04 -4.34
C GLU A 18 74.07 26.11 -3.91
N GLU A 19 74.27 27.37 -4.32
CA GLU A 19 73.36 28.47 -4.04
C GLU A 19 72.01 28.30 -4.76
N ASP A 20 72.03 27.91 -6.05
CA ASP A 20 70.83 27.60 -6.82
C ASP A 20 70.05 26.43 -6.19
N SER A 21 70.75 25.41 -5.69
CA SER A 21 70.15 24.29 -4.96
C SER A 21 69.48 24.74 -3.65
N LYS A 22 70.11 25.64 -2.88
CA LYS A 22 69.54 26.23 -1.66
C LYS A 22 68.30 27.08 -1.98
N ASN A 23 68.35 27.87 -3.05
CA ASN A 23 67.23 28.68 -3.51
C ASN A 23 66.03 27.82 -3.92
N LEU A 24 66.24 26.78 -4.73
CA LEU A 24 65.18 25.83 -5.10
C LEU A 24 64.59 25.13 -3.86
N THR A 25 65.42 24.74 -2.90
CA THR A 25 64.97 24.10 -1.65
C THR A 25 64.12 25.05 -0.80
N ARG A 26 64.50 26.33 -0.73
CA ARG A 26 63.74 27.37 -0.03
C ARG A 26 62.39 27.61 -0.73
N MET A 27 62.41 27.83 -2.05
CA MET A 27 61.19 28.01 -2.85
C MET A 27 60.22 26.84 -2.68
N PHE A 28 60.71 25.61 -2.80
CA PHE A 28 59.91 24.41 -2.57
C PHE A 28 59.31 24.38 -1.16
N THR A 29 60.11 24.72 -0.14
CA THR A 29 59.63 24.73 1.25
C THR A 29 58.54 25.77 1.48
N ASP A 30 58.65 26.94 0.85
CA ASP A 30 57.65 28.00 0.96
C ASP A 30 56.36 27.65 0.17
N GLN A 31 56.50 27.06 -1.03
CA GLN A 31 55.38 26.50 -1.80
C GLN A 31 54.63 25.43 -0.98
N VAL A 32 55.35 24.45 -0.41
CA VAL A 32 54.78 23.40 0.44
C VAL A 32 54.00 24.00 1.61
N LYS A 33 54.56 24.98 2.33
CA LYS A 33 53.88 25.61 3.46
C LYS A 33 52.59 26.30 3.03
N SER A 34 52.64 27.06 1.93
CA SER A 34 51.48 27.79 1.41
C SER A 34 50.36 26.83 1.01
N ILE A 35 50.69 25.81 0.21
CA ILE A 35 49.73 24.80 -0.25
C ILE A 35 49.15 24.04 0.94
N GLN A 36 49.99 23.62 1.90
CA GLN A 36 49.55 22.87 3.08
C GLN A 36 48.48 23.64 3.87
N ILE A 37 48.66 24.95 4.10
CA ILE A 37 47.66 25.78 4.80
C ILE A 37 46.31 25.72 4.06
N SER A 38 46.31 25.93 2.75
CA SER A 38 45.09 25.86 1.95
C SER A 38 44.46 24.46 1.94
N LEU A 39 45.26 23.39 1.84
CA LEU A 39 44.74 22.02 1.90
C LEU A 39 44.11 21.70 3.25
N ASP A 40 44.70 22.17 4.36
CA ASP A 40 44.15 21.98 5.70
C ASP A 40 42.79 22.69 5.85
N GLU A 41 42.62 23.88 5.26
CA GLU A 41 41.34 24.61 5.22
C GLU A 41 40.27 23.88 4.38
N TYR A 42 40.65 23.39 3.20
CA TYR A 42 39.74 22.60 2.36
C TYR A 42 39.35 21.27 3.01
N GLU A 43 40.29 20.60 3.68
CA GLU A 43 40.04 19.36 4.40
C GLU A 43 39.09 19.58 5.57
N HIS A 44 39.28 20.65 6.35
CA HIS A 44 38.36 21.02 7.42
C HIS A 44 36.95 21.28 6.89
N THR A 45 36.84 22.03 5.80
CA THR A 45 35.55 22.34 5.15
C THR A 45 34.86 21.08 4.64
N LEU A 46 35.59 20.20 3.95
CA LEU A 46 35.03 18.97 3.39
C LEU A 46 34.62 17.99 4.51
N ASN A 47 35.45 17.82 5.54
CA ASN A 47 35.12 16.96 6.69
C ASN A 47 33.86 17.44 7.42
N THR A 48 33.65 18.76 7.51
CA THR A 48 32.43 19.34 8.06
C THR A 48 31.21 18.95 7.22
N ARG A 49 31.29 19.06 5.89
CA ARG A 49 30.21 18.66 4.96
C ARG A 49 29.93 17.16 5.00
N LEU A 50 30.97 16.34 5.02
CA LEU A 50 30.85 14.87 5.12
C LEU A 50 30.12 14.47 6.40
N SER A 51 30.45 15.12 7.52
CA SER A 51 29.84 14.85 8.83
C SER A 51 28.41 15.36 8.95
N ALA A 52 27.99 16.32 8.11
CA ALA A 52 26.63 16.85 8.12
C ALA A 52 25.60 15.78 7.73
N PRO A 53 24.36 15.86 8.25
CA PRO A 53 23.26 14.97 7.87
C PRO A 53 23.00 14.94 6.36
N ILE A 54 22.42 13.85 5.86
CA ILE A 54 21.91 13.82 4.47
C ILE A 54 20.79 14.86 4.28
N PRO A 55 20.69 15.50 3.09
CA PRO A 55 19.56 16.37 2.78
C PRO A 55 18.25 15.55 2.77
N ARG A 56 17.15 16.25 3.05
CA ARG A 56 15.82 15.63 3.27
C ARG A 56 14.75 16.19 2.34
N ASP A 57 15.13 17.16 1.51
CA ASP A 57 14.30 17.89 0.57
C ASP A 57 15.17 18.37 -0.60
N MET A 58 14.53 18.62 -1.75
CA MET A 58 15.21 18.96 -3.00
C MET A 58 15.90 20.32 -2.90
N ASP A 59 15.27 21.31 -2.27
CA ASP A 59 15.82 22.68 -2.15
C ASP A 59 17.16 22.69 -1.39
N THR A 60 17.22 21.99 -0.26
CA THR A 60 18.45 21.85 0.53
C THR A 60 19.51 21.09 -0.25
N LEU A 61 19.13 20.02 -0.96
CA LEU A 61 20.04 19.25 -1.81
C LEU A 61 20.64 20.12 -2.92
N GLU A 62 19.83 20.86 -3.66
CA GLU A 62 20.26 21.77 -4.72
C GLU A 62 21.26 22.80 -4.18
N HIS A 63 20.98 23.36 -3.01
CA HIS A 63 21.90 24.29 -2.36
C HIS A 63 23.25 23.65 -2.03
N LEU A 64 23.26 22.42 -1.49
CA LEU A 64 24.48 21.67 -1.20
C LEU A 64 25.28 21.33 -2.47
N VAL A 65 24.59 21.01 -3.57
CA VAL A 65 25.22 20.76 -4.87
C VAL A 65 25.95 22.02 -5.37
N ILE A 66 25.30 23.19 -5.30
CA ILE A 66 25.92 24.47 -5.68
C ILE A 66 27.14 24.78 -4.80
N GLN A 67 26.98 24.70 -3.47
CA GLN A 67 28.08 24.92 -2.53
C GLN A 67 29.26 23.96 -2.76
N HIS A 68 28.99 22.73 -3.19
CA HIS A 68 30.05 21.77 -3.48
C HIS A 68 30.73 22.00 -4.82
N LYS A 69 29.99 22.42 -5.84
CA LYS A 69 30.56 22.87 -7.11
C LYS A 69 31.49 24.07 -6.93
N ASP A 70 31.12 25.03 -6.08
CA ASP A 70 31.97 26.18 -5.75
C ASP A 70 33.24 25.74 -5.01
N PHE A 71 33.11 24.80 -4.07
CA PHE A 71 34.25 24.18 -3.38
C PHE A 71 35.21 23.48 -4.35
N GLU A 72 34.70 22.64 -5.26
CA GLU A 72 35.53 21.94 -6.26
C GLU A 72 36.23 22.92 -7.19
N THR A 73 35.56 24.02 -7.56
CA THR A 73 36.15 25.07 -8.37
C THR A 73 37.31 25.76 -7.64
N SER A 74 37.11 26.12 -6.37
CA SER A 74 38.17 26.72 -5.53
C SER A 74 39.33 25.77 -5.29
N LEU A 75 39.07 24.48 -5.00
CA LEU A 75 40.10 23.45 -4.84
C LEU A 75 40.90 23.26 -6.14
N LYS A 76 40.22 23.24 -7.30
CA LYS A 76 40.87 23.13 -8.61
C LYS A 76 41.81 24.30 -8.91
N ASN A 77 41.49 25.49 -8.43
CA ASN A 77 42.35 26.67 -8.61
C ASN A 77 43.69 26.58 -7.88
N LEU A 78 43.83 25.69 -6.89
CA LEU A 78 45.12 25.39 -6.23
C LEU A 78 46.00 24.42 -7.05
N GLY A 79 45.44 23.80 -8.10
CA GLY A 79 46.14 22.84 -8.97
C GLY A 79 47.44 23.37 -9.60
N PRO A 80 47.46 24.57 -10.19
CA PRO A 80 48.69 25.16 -10.73
C PRO A 80 49.81 25.32 -9.69
N ASP A 81 49.48 25.64 -8.44
CA ASP A 81 50.47 25.75 -7.37
C ASP A 81 51.04 24.38 -6.98
N VAL A 82 50.19 23.34 -6.95
CA VAL A 82 50.60 21.95 -6.73
C VAL A 82 51.49 21.44 -7.87
N GLU A 83 51.19 21.79 -9.13
CA GLU A 83 52.03 21.49 -10.29
C GLU A 83 53.38 22.22 -10.23
N ALA A 84 53.36 23.51 -9.88
CA ALA A 84 54.57 24.32 -9.73
C ALA A 84 55.47 23.80 -8.60
N MET A 85 54.89 23.39 -7.47
CA MET A 85 55.61 22.74 -6.36
C MET A 85 56.28 21.43 -6.82
N GLN A 86 55.56 20.58 -7.56
CA GLN A 86 56.12 19.34 -8.13
C GLN A 86 57.27 19.63 -9.09
N ALA A 87 57.13 20.63 -9.96
CA ALA A 87 58.18 21.05 -10.89
C ALA A 87 59.43 21.56 -10.15
N THR A 88 59.26 22.43 -9.14
CA THR A 88 60.37 22.90 -8.29
C THR A 88 61.05 21.72 -7.60
N PHE A 89 60.28 20.79 -7.02
CA PHE A 89 60.82 19.61 -6.35
C PHE A 89 61.65 18.75 -7.31
N LYS A 90 61.14 18.49 -8.52
CA LYS A 90 61.83 17.70 -9.55
C LYS A 90 63.20 18.30 -9.89
N ASN A 91 63.31 19.62 -9.93
CA ASN A 91 64.53 20.35 -10.28
C ASN A 91 65.58 20.45 -9.14
N ILE A 92 65.26 20.04 -7.91
CA ILE A 92 66.24 20.01 -6.80
C ILE A 92 67.28 18.89 -7.08
N PRO A 93 68.59 19.19 -7.18
CA PRO A 93 69.61 18.20 -7.52
C PRO A 93 69.78 17.09 -6.49
N ASN A 94 69.85 17.46 -5.20
CA ASN A 94 70.07 16.54 -4.08
C ASN A 94 68.84 16.50 -3.16
N LYS A 95 67.86 15.66 -3.50
CA LYS A 95 66.63 15.49 -2.71
C LYS A 95 66.93 14.74 -1.42
N THR A 96 66.62 15.33 -0.27
CA THR A 96 66.72 14.65 1.03
C THR A 96 65.43 13.87 1.32
N ALA A 97 65.50 12.85 2.17
CA ALA A 97 64.33 12.10 2.61
C ALA A 97 63.25 13.01 3.25
N ALA A 98 63.67 14.08 3.94
CA ALA A 98 62.75 15.05 4.53
C ALA A 98 62.00 15.89 3.49
N LEU A 99 62.66 16.26 2.38
CA LEU A 99 62.00 16.99 1.28
C LEU A 99 61.01 16.07 0.53
N GLN A 100 61.39 14.81 0.30
CA GLN A 100 60.52 13.80 -0.28
C GLN A 100 59.27 13.58 0.58
N ALA A 101 59.42 13.43 1.91
CA ALA A 101 58.29 13.25 2.81
C ALA A 101 57.31 14.44 2.79
N LYS A 102 57.82 15.68 2.68
CA LYS A 102 56.97 16.89 2.55
C LYS A 102 56.20 16.91 1.23
N HIS A 103 56.88 16.60 0.12
CA HIS A 103 56.27 16.49 -1.19
C HIS A 103 55.14 15.46 -1.19
N ASP A 104 55.43 14.26 -0.69
CA ASP A 104 54.48 13.14 -0.68
C ASP A 104 53.29 13.43 0.24
N LYS A 105 53.51 14.11 1.38
CA LYS A 105 52.42 14.54 2.26
C LYS A 105 51.40 15.42 1.53
N VAL A 106 51.87 16.46 0.83
CA VAL A 106 51.01 17.38 0.07
C VAL A 106 50.25 16.64 -1.02
N LEU A 107 50.93 15.79 -1.80
CA LEU A 107 50.28 15.03 -2.87
C LEU A 107 49.25 14.02 -2.34
N ASN A 108 49.55 13.34 -1.22
CA ASN A 108 48.62 12.41 -0.60
C ASN A 108 47.36 13.13 -0.13
N GLN A 109 47.49 14.27 0.54
CA GLN A 109 46.35 15.07 1.00
C GLN A 109 45.55 15.64 -0.18
N TRP A 110 46.22 16.16 -1.21
CA TRP A 110 45.58 16.61 -2.45
C TRP A 110 44.73 15.52 -3.10
N ASN A 111 45.29 14.31 -3.26
CA ASN A 111 44.58 13.18 -3.84
C ASN A 111 43.44 12.69 -2.95
N GLN A 112 43.65 12.66 -1.63
CA GLN A 112 42.62 12.27 -0.67
C GLN A 112 41.44 13.24 -0.67
N LEU A 113 41.69 14.55 -0.73
CA LEU A 113 40.67 15.58 -0.86
C LEU A 113 39.80 15.39 -2.09
N TRP A 114 40.42 15.18 -3.27
CA TRP A 114 39.67 14.91 -4.50
C TRP A 114 38.86 13.61 -4.41
N ASN A 115 39.43 12.54 -3.85
CA ASN A 115 38.70 11.28 -3.66
C ASN A 115 37.47 11.45 -2.74
N LEU A 116 37.61 12.18 -1.63
CA LEU A 116 36.52 12.48 -0.72
C LEU A 116 35.48 13.42 -1.34
N SER A 117 35.92 14.41 -2.12
CA SER A 117 35.05 15.30 -2.89
C SER A 117 34.15 14.49 -3.84
N GLN A 118 34.76 13.59 -4.61
CA GLN A 118 34.00 12.71 -5.52
C GLN A 118 33.04 11.79 -4.77
N LEU A 119 33.43 11.24 -3.62
CA LEU A 119 32.51 10.46 -2.78
C LEU A 119 31.32 11.29 -2.27
N TYR A 120 31.55 12.56 -1.94
CA TYR A 120 30.48 13.46 -1.53
C TYR A 120 29.52 13.78 -2.68
N VAL A 121 30.04 14.00 -3.90
CA VAL A 121 29.22 14.13 -5.12
C VAL A 121 28.33 12.91 -5.33
N GLU A 122 28.89 11.69 -5.28
CA GLU A 122 28.11 10.46 -5.46
C GLU A 122 27.07 10.25 -4.35
N ARG A 123 27.38 10.67 -3.12
CA ARG A 123 26.41 10.70 -2.02
C ARG A 123 25.25 11.65 -2.32
N LEU A 124 25.52 12.86 -2.80
CA LEU A 124 24.46 13.84 -3.13
C LEU A 124 23.56 13.32 -4.25
N LYS A 125 24.13 12.69 -5.29
CA LYS A 125 23.35 12.06 -6.37
C LYS A 125 22.43 10.94 -5.86
N CYS A 126 22.92 10.09 -4.96
CA CYS A 126 22.07 9.03 -4.40
C CYS A 126 20.95 9.60 -3.52
N ALA A 127 21.24 10.66 -2.76
CA ALA A 127 20.21 11.38 -2.02
C ALA A 127 19.16 11.98 -2.96
N GLU A 128 19.56 12.58 -4.09
CA GLU A 128 18.66 13.09 -5.14
C GLU A 128 17.70 12.01 -5.65
N ILE A 129 18.26 10.88 -6.09
CA ILE A 129 17.49 9.75 -6.62
C ILE A 129 16.51 9.24 -5.56
N THR A 130 16.97 9.08 -4.32
CA THR A 130 16.12 8.59 -3.22
C THR A 130 15.00 9.57 -2.87
N LEU A 131 15.28 10.88 -2.85
CA LEU A 131 14.28 11.91 -2.57
C LEU A 131 13.23 12.00 -3.69
N SER A 132 13.67 11.93 -4.95
CA SER A 132 12.75 11.84 -6.09
C SER A 132 11.90 10.57 -6.02
N GLY A 133 12.52 9.41 -5.74
CA GLY A 133 11.80 8.15 -5.61
C GLY A 133 10.80 8.12 -4.46
N LEU A 134 11.09 8.83 -3.35
CA LEU A 134 10.13 9.01 -2.25
C LEU A 134 8.90 9.79 -2.70
N ASP A 135 9.09 10.87 -3.47
CA ASP A 135 7.97 11.68 -3.99
C ASP A 135 7.15 10.88 -5.03
N ASP A 136 7.82 10.26 -6.00
CA ASP A 136 7.19 9.43 -7.03
C ASP A 136 6.36 8.29 -6.41
N ALA A 137 6.96 7.54 -5.47
CA ALA A 137 6.26 6.47 -4.75
C ALA A 137 5.08 7.01 -3.94
N ASN A 138 5.26 8.15 -3.26
CA ASN A 138 4.20 8.77 -2.48
C ASN A 138 3.00 9.18 -3.35
N ASN A 139 3.25 9.77 -4.52
CA ASN A 139 2.22 10.18 -5.47
C ASN A 139 1.45 8.96 -6.00
N VAL A 140 2.18 7.95 -6.49
CA VAL A 140 1.58 6.71 -7.01
C VAL A 140 0.75 5.99 -5.94
N ILE A 141 1.26 5.85 -4.72
CA ILE A 141 0.54 5.22 -3.61
C ILE A 141 -0.73 6.00 -3.28
N SER A 142 -0.63 7.34 -3.21
CA SER A 142 -1.78 8.20 -2.87
C SER A 142 -2.90 8.07 -3.90
N ASP A 143 -2.58 7.97 -5.19
CA ASP A 143 -3.58 7.73 -6.24
C ASP A 143 -4.33 6.40 -6.03
N PHE A 144 -3.61 5.33 -5.69
CA PHE A 144 -4.25 4.04 -5.39
C PHE A 144 -5.07 4.08 -4.11
N GLU A 145 -4.58 4.76 -3.07
CA GLU A 145 -5.28 4.89 -1.80
C GLU A 145 -6.61 5.62 -1.96
N ILE A 146 -6.59 6.77 -2.65
CA ILE A 146 -7.78 7.55 -2.96
C ILE A 146 -8.72 6.75 -3.87
N LYS A 147 -8.17 6.03 -4.87
CA LYS A 147 -8.99 5.18 -5.74
C LYS A 147 -9.68 4.07 -4.96
N LEU A 148 -8.99 3.41 -4.03
CA LEU A 148 -9.59 2.40 -3.14
C LEU A 148 -10.64 3.03 -2.23
N ALA A 149 -10.39 4.20 -1.68
CA ALA A 149 -11.39 4.91 -0.86
C ALA A 149 -12.64 5.32 -1.67
N SER A 150 -12.52 5.53 -2.98
CA SER A 150 -13.65 5.96 -3.83
C SER A 150 -14.68 4.87 -4.14
N TYR A 151 -14.35 3.59 -3.89
CA TYR A 151 -15.34 2.52 -4.06
C TYR A 151 -16.42 2.63 -2.99
N GLY A 152 -17.67 2.41 -3.38
CA GLY A 152 -18.81 2.38 -2.47
C GLY A 152 -19.05 1.02 -1.82
N GLU A 153 -20.14 0.97 -1.06
CA GLU A 153 -20.67 -0.22 -0.39
C GLU A 153 -21.02 -1.35 -1.37
N MET A 154 -21.20 -2.56 -0.84
CA MET A 154 -21.49 -3.76 -1.63
C MET A 154 -22.75 -3.57 -2.49
N PRO A 155 -22.68 -3.71 -3.82
CA PRO A 155 -23.85 -3.58 -4.69
C PRO A 155 -24.90 -4.68 -4.49
N SER A 156 -26.18 -4.34 -4.64
CA SER A 156 -27.30 -5.29 -4.57
C SER A 156 -27.58 -6.08 -5.86
N GLU A 157 -26.96 -5.68 -6.99
CA GLU A 157 -27.25 -6.23 -8.32
C GLU A 157 -26.02 -6.86 -8.98
N LEU A 158 -26.21 -8.03 -9.61
CA LEU A 158 -25.13 -8.80 -10.24
C LEU A 158 -24.34 -8.02 -11.30
N PRO A 159 -24.97 -7.22 -12.20
CA PRO A 159 -24.22 -6.44 -13.19
C PRO A 159 -23.32 -5.37 -12.54
N ALA A 160 -23.81 -4.70 -11.49
CA ALA A 160 -23.06 -3.68 -10.77
C ALA A 160 -21.88 -4.29 -10.00
N LEU A 161 -22.11 -5.40 -9.29
CA LEU A 161 -21.05 -6.14 -8.60
C LEU A 161 -19.98 -6.68 -9.55
N LYS A 162 -20.40 -7.17 -10.73
CA LYS A 162 -19.47 -7.61 -11.78
C LYS A 162 -18.61 -6.45 -12.31
N LEU A 163 -19.19 -5.26 -12.46
CA LEU A 163 -18.44 -4.06 -12.87
C LEU A 163 -17.39 -3.68 -11.83
N VAL A 164 -17.78 -3.62 -10.55
CA VAL A 164 -16.83 -3.36 -9.45
C VAL A 164 -15.69 -4.38 -9.44
N HIS A 165 -16.00 -5.67 -9.60
CA HIS A 165 -14.98 -6.72 -9.65
C HIS A 165 -14.03 -6.55 -10.85
N GLN A 166 -14.55 -6.20 -12.04
CA GLN A 166 -13.70 -5.93 -13.22
C GLN A 166 -12.80 -4.72 -13.02
N ASP A 167 -13.31 -3.65 -12.42
CA ASP A 167 -12.53 -2.45 -12.11
C ASP A 167 -11.43 -2.76 -11.11
N LEU A 168 -11.70 -3.59 -10.09
CA LEU A 168 -10.68 -4.05 -9.14
C LEU A 168 -9.60 -4.93 -9.81
N ILE A 169 -9.97 -5.79 -10.77
CA ILE A 169 -8.98 -6.56 -11.56
C ILE A 169 -8.09 -5.62 -12.38
N ALA A 170 -8.65 -4.59 -13.00
CA ALA A 170 -7.88 -3.59 -13.74
C ALA A 170 -6.92 -2.84 -12.79
N LEU A 171 -7.40 -2.48 -11.59
CA LEU A 171 -6.58 -1.85 -10.56
C LEU A 171 -5.43 -2.77 -10.11
N GLN A 172 -5.68 -4.07 -9.97
CA GLN A 172 -4.65 -5.06 -9.60
C GLN A 172 -3.53 -5.12 -10.64
N LYS A 173 -3.88 -5.08 -11.92
CA LYS A 173 -2.88 -5.02 -13.00
C LYS A 173 -2.03 -3.74 -12.88
N ASN A 174 -2.65 -2.61 -12.59
CA ASN A 174 -1.94 -1.34 -12.41
C ASN A 174 -1.01 -1.38 -11.20
N VAL A 175 -1.43 -1.97 -10.08
CA VAL A 175 -0.57 -2.16 -8.89
C VAL A 175 0.68 -2.97 -9.25
N VAL A 176 0.53 -4.08 -9.98
CA VAL A 176 1.67 -4.89 -10.44
C VAL A 176 2.64 -4.08 -11.31
N LEU A 177 2.13 -3.21 -12.19
CA LEU A 177 2.96 -2.37 -13.05
C LEU A 177 3.78 -1.33 -12.27
N GLN A 178 3.32 -0.91 -11.10
CA GLN A 178 3.97 0.12 -10.29
C GLN A 178 4.91 -0.44 -9.20
N GLN A 179 4.85 -1.75 -8.92
CA GLN A 179 5.76 -2.43 -7.98
C GLN A 179 7.25 -2.10 -8.18
N PRO A 180 7.79 -2.02 -9.43
CA PRO A 180 9.20 -1.71 -9.64
C PRO A 180 9.64 -0.36 -9.06
N ILE A 181 8.74 0.63 -8.96
CA ILE A 181 9.06 1.93 -8.34
C ILE A 181 9.39 1.75 -6.86
N ILE A 182 8.59 0.94 -6.16
CA ILE A 182 8.78 0.67 -4.73
C ILE A 182 10.05 -0.16 -4.49
N ASP A 183 10.29 -1.16 -5.33
CA ASP A 183 11.49 -2.00 -5.25
C ASP A 183 12.75 -1.17 -5.50
N GLN A 184 12.72 -0.28 -6.50
CA GLN A 184 13.83 0.61 -6.80
C GLN A 184 14.11 1.57 -5.65
N LEU A 185 13.08 2.14 -5.03
CA LEU A 185 13.24 3.02 -3.86
C LEU A 185 13.94 2.31 -2.68
N VAL A 186 13.63 1.03 -2.44
CA VAL A 186 14.29 0.23 -1.40
C VAL A 186 15.78 0.03 -1.71
N GLU A 187 16.12 -0.19 -2.97
CA GLU A 187 17.52 -0.29 -3.42
C GLU A 187 18.26 1.06 -3.33
N ASP A 188 17.60 2.16 -3.73
CA ASP A 188 18.17 3.52 -3.69
C ASP A 188 18.49 3.94 -2.24
N LYS A 189 17.60 3.59 -1.30
CA LYS A 189 17.86 3.74 0.14
C LYS A 189 19.14 3.03 0.58
N HIS A 190 19.33 1.77 0.17
CA HIS A 190 20.53 1.01 0.51
C HIS A 190 21.79 1.61 -0.12
N ASN A 191 21.71 2.09 -1.36
CA ASN A 191 22.81 2.79 -2.02
C ASN A 191 23.17 4.10 -1.31
N THR A 192 22.18 4.90 -0.92
CA THR A 192 22.37 6.13 -0.13
C THR A 192 23.03 5.84 1.21
N ARG A 193 22.59 4.80 1.93
CA ARG A 193 23.23 4.38 3.19
C ARG A 193 24.68 3.97 2.97
N ARG A 194 24.95 3.09 2.01
CA ARG A 194 26.30 2.59 1.71
C ARG A 194 27.26 3.72 1.36
N LEU A 195 26.86 4.65 0.49
CA LEU A 195 27.72 5.77 0.09
C LEU A 195 27.90 6.80 1.20
N THR A 196 26.85 7.05 2.00
CA THR A 196 26.96 7.95 3.16
C THR A 196 27.95 7.40 4.18
N GLU A 197 27.83 6.12 4.56
CA GLU A 197 28.78 5.44 5.46
C GLU A 197 30.21 5.47 4.88
N LYS A 198 30.38 5.18 3.59
CA LYS A 198 31.68 5.22 2.91
C LYS A 198 32.30 6.63 2.91
N SER A 199 31.49 7.67 2.70
CA SER A 199 31.93 9.07 2.70
C SER A 199 32.30 9.58 4.10
N ARG A 200 31.77 8.95 5.15
CA ARG A 200 31.95 9.30 6.57
C ARG A 200 32.85 8.29 7.29
N HIS A 201 33.88 7.77 6.62
CA HIS A 201 34.72 6.71 7.16
C HIS A 201 35.43 7.06 8.49
N HIS A 202 35.54 8.36 8.82
CA HIS A 202 36.12 8.86 10.06
C HIS A 202 35.14 8.87 11.23
N LEU A 203 33.84 8.66 10.98
CA LEU A 203 32.81 8.63 12.01
C LEU A 203 32.49 7.18 12.43
N PRO A 204 32.13 6.96 13.71
CA PRO A 204 31.66 5.65 14.15
C PRO A 204 30.28 5.34 13.56
N ARG A 205 29.98 4.06 13.39
CA ARG A 205 28.70 3.59 12.82
C ARG A 205 27.47 4.08 13.60
N THR A 206 27.61 4.38 14.88
CA THR A 206 26.55 4.93 15.73
C THR A 206 26.19 6.38 15.41
N ALA A 207 26.98 7.09 14.61
CA ALA A 207 26.75 8.49 14.29
C ALA A 207 25.74 8.72 13.12
N HIS A 208 25.21 7.65 12.53
CA HIS A 208 24.37 7.71 11.31
C HIS A 208 22.85 7.72 11.57
N HIS A 209 22.40 8.39 12.62
CA HIS A 209 20.97 8.46 12.97
C HIS A 209 20.09 9.08 11.87
N ASP A 210 20.66 9.90 11.00
CA ASP A 210 19.96 10.46 9.84
C ASP A 210 19.57 9.39 8.81
N LEU A 211 20.38 8.33 8.68
CA LEU A 211 20.07 7.20 7.81
C LEU A 211 18.94 6.32 8.38
N ASP A 212 18.82 6.23 9.70
CA ASP A 212 17.72 5.49 10.33
C ASP A 212 16.37 6.20 10.12
N ARG A 213 16.39 7.54 10.02
CA ARG A 213 15.22 8.32 9.63
C ARG A 213 14.83 8.10 8.17
N LEU A 214 15.81 8.08 7.27
CA LEU A 214 15.56 7.71 5.86
C LEU A 214 14.98 6.30 5.76
N ASP A 215 15.51 5.35 6.53
CA ASP A 215 14.99 4.00 6.59
C ASP A 215 13.53 3.98 7.04
N SER A 216 13.20 4.80 8.05
CA SER A 216 11.84 4.92 8.56
C SER A 216 10.86 5.47 7.51
N ASP A 217 11.27 6.45 6.70
CA ASP A 217 10.40 6.97 5.63
C ASP A 217 10.12 5.95 4.55
N VAL A 218 11.16 5.26 4.08
CA VAL A 218 10.99 4.23 3.05
C VAL A 218 10.15 3.09 3.60
N ASN A 219 10.35 2.70 4.86
CA ASN A 219 9.52 1.71 5.53
C ASN A 219 8.04 2.16 5.64
N ARG A 220 7.78 3.45 5.86
CA ARG A 220 6.42 4.01 5.84
C ARG A 220 5.78 3.90 4.46
N ILE A 221 6.53 4.22 3.40
CA ILE A 221 6.10 4.07 1.99
C ILE A 221 5.80 2.60 1.68
N THR A 222 6.71 1.68 2.01
CA THR A 222 6.50 0.24 1.79
C THR A 222 5.31 -0.30 2.59
N SER A 223 5.09 0.18 3.82
CA SER A 223 3.95 -0.23 4.64
C SER A 223 2.61 0.21 4.03
N ARG A 224 2.52 1.46 3.55
CA ARG A 224 1.34 1.96 2.84
C ARG A 224 1.08 1.19 1.56
N TRP A 225 2.12 0.93 0.76
CA TRP A 225 2.01 0.12 -0.45
C TRP A 225 1.51 -1.30 -0.17
N ASN A 226 2.06 -1.96 0.85
CA ASN A 226 1.60 -3.29 1.27
C ASN A 226 0.14 -3.29 1.72
N ASN A 227 -0.31 -2.23 2.40
CA ASN A 227 -1.72 -2.07 2.75
C ASN A 227 -2.60 -1.93 1.50
N VAL A 228 -2.22 -1.11 0.51
CA VAL A 228 -2.93 -1.01 -0.79
C VAL A 228 -3.08 -2.40 -1.44
N CYS A 229 -2.00 -3.17 -1.51
CA CYS A 229 -2.00 -4.53 -2.05
C CYS A 229 -2.95 -5.45 -1.27
N SER A 230 -2.90 -5.44 0.06
CA SER A 230 -3.75 -6.28 0.92
C SER A 230 -5.23 -5.92 0.77
N GLN A 231 -5.57 -4.62 0.82
CA GLN A 231 -6.92 -4.12 0.67
C GLN A 231 -7.53 -4.52 -0.67
N LEU A 232 -6.75 -4.43 -1.74
CA LEU A 232 -7.19 -4.82 -3.07
C LEU A 232 -7.48 -6.32 -3.16
N VAL A 233 -6.58 -7.16 -2.63
CA VAL A 233 -6.75 -8.61 -2.59
C VAL A 233 -8.00 -9.01 -1.79
N ASP A 234 -8.21 -8.40 -0.64
CA ASP A 234 -9.36 -8.71 0.22
C ASP A 234 -10.68 -8.29 -0.43
N ARG A 235 -10.72 -7.12 -1.07
CA ARG A 235 -11.90 -6.65 -1.82
C ARG A 235 -12.21 -7.53 -3.02
N LEU A 236 -11.20 -7.96 -3.77
CA LEU A 236 -11.39 -8.89 -4.89
C LEU A 236 -12.05 -10.21 -4.43
N LYS A 237 -11.54 -10.80 -3.33
CA LYS A 237 -12.12 -12.03 -2.76
C LYS A 237 -13.55 -11.83 -2.28
N SER A 238 -13.80 -10.71 -1.58
CA SER A 238 -15.13 -10.40 -1.06
C SER A 238 -16.14 -10.17 -2.19
N CYS A 239 -15.76 -9.44 -3.26
CA CYS A 239 -16.62 -9.27 -4.42
C CYS A 239 -16.92 -10.59 -5.14
N GLU A 240 -15.94 -11.50 -5.27
CA GLU A 240 -16.16 -12.82 -5.88
C GLU A 240 -17.11 -13.68 -5.04
N ALA A 241 -16.87 -13.75 -3.72
CA ALA A 241 -17.74 -14.47 -2.80
C ALA A 241 -19.17 -13.89 -2.77
N ALA A 242 -19.29 -12.56 -2.72
CA ALA A 242 -20.57 -11.87 -2.76
C ALA A 242 -21.32 -12.13 -4.07
N TYR A 243 -20.61 -12.21 -5.21
CA TYR A 243 -21.23 -12.48 -6.50
C TYR A 243 -21.86 -13.88 -6.55
N ASP A 244 -21.13 -14.89 -6.07
CA ASP A 244 -21.64 -16.27 -6.04
C ASP A 244 -22.85 -16.40 -5.10
N LEU A 245 -22.78 -15.78 -3.91
CA LEU A 245 -23.88 -15.75 -2.95
C LEU A 245 -25.11 -15.04 -3.51
N LEU A 246 -24.92 -13.84 -4.09
CA LEU A 246 -25.99 -13.05 -4.68
C LEU A 246 -26.64 -13.76 -5.86
N ASN A 247 -25.86 -14.41 -6.71
CA ASN A 247 -26.37 -15.16 -7.86
C ASN A 247 -27.22 -16.33 -7.41
N LYS A 248 -26.77 -17.09 -6.41
CA LYS A 248 -27.54 -18.20 -5.83
C LYS A 248 -28.85 -17.70 -5.20
N TYR A 249 -28.77 -16.63 -4.42
CA TYR A 249 -29.94 -16.01 -3.80
C TYR A 249 -30.94 -15.50 -4.85
N LYS A 250 -30.54 -14.67 -5.82
CA LYS A 250 -31.45 -14.10 -6.83
C LYS A 250 -32.14 -15.20 -7.66
N ASN A 251 -31.45 -16.28 -8.02
CA ASN A 251 -32.06 -17.40 -8.76
C ASN A 251 -33.14 -18.12 -7.95
N SER A 252 -32.86 -18.42 -6.68
CA SER A 252 -33.82 -19.09 -5.79
C SER A 252 -35.00 -18.16 -5.42
N TYR A 253 -34.70 -16.89 -5.11
CA TYR A 253 -35.69 -15.85 -4.85
C TYR A 253 -36.67 -15.68 -6.02
N GLN A 254 -36.17 -15.51 -7.25
CA GLN A 254 -37.03 -15.35 -8.44
C GLN A 254 -37.94 -16.56 -8.67
N SER A 255 -37.43 -17.78 -8.42
CA SER A 255 -38.22 -19.00 -8.52
C SER A 255 -39.38 -19.02 -7.52
N GLU A 256 -39.12 -18.70 -6.25
CA GLU A 256 -40.17 -18.68 -5.22
C GLU A 256 -41.17 -17.53 -5.41
N VAL A 257 -40.71 -16.33 -5.77
CA VAL A 257 -41.59 -15.20 -6.08
C VAL A 257 -42.58 -15.59 -7.17
N LYS A 258 -42.11 -16.21 -8.26
CA LYS A 258 -42.99 -16.68 -9.35
C LYS A 258 -44.02 -17.70 -8.86
N ILE A 259 -43.62 -18.66 -8.03
CA ILE A 259 -44.52 -19.68 -7.47
C ILE A 259 -45.57 -19.03 -6.56
N ILE A 260 -45.19 -18.05 -5.75
CA ILE A 260 -46.10 -17.30 -4.88
C ILE A 260 -47.08 -16.48 -5.73
N ASP A 261 -46.61 -15.76 -6.74
CA ASP A 261 -47.45 -14.97 -7.66
C ASP A 261 -48.49 -15.87 -8.36
N GLU A 262 -48.06 -16.99 -8.92
CA GLU A 262 -48.95 -17.98 -9.54
C GLU A 262 -49.97 -18.55 -8.55
N SER A 263 -49.58 -18.73 -7.29
CA SER A 263 -50.46 -19.25 -6.24
C SER A 263 -51.50 -18.22 -5.80
N TYR A 264 -51.14 -16.94 -5.73
CA TYR A 264 -52.10 -15.85 -5.53
C TYR A 264 -53.10 -15.74 -6.68
N VAL A 265 -52.65 -15.86 -7.93
CA VAL A 265 -53.56 -15.87 -9.10
C VAL A 265 -54.54 -17.05 -9.02
N LYS A 266 -54.06 -18.24 -8.65
CA LYS A 266 -54.92 -19.42 -8.44
C LYS A 266 -55.93 -19.20 -7.32
N LEU A 267 -55.48 -18.69 -6.17
CA LEU A 267 -56.35 -18.37 -5.03
C LEU A 267 -57.48 -17.42 -5.45
N ASN A 268 -57.17 -16.36 -6.20
CA ASN A 268 -58.17 -15.41 -6.68
C ASN A 268 -59.14 -16.01 -7.72
N ASN A 269 -58.69 -16.99 -8.50
CA ASN A 269 -59.54 -17.67 -9.49
C ASN A 269 -60.49 -18.70 -8.87
N VAL A 270 -60.16 -19.21 -7.69
CA VAL A 270 -60.93 -20.20 -6.91
C VAL A 270 -62.11 -19.53 -6.15
N ALA A 271 -62.56 -18.35 -6.57
CA ALA A 271 -63.64 -17.63 -5.90
C ALA A 271 -64.99 -18.40 -5.87
N PRO A 272 -65.78 -18.34 -4.77
CA PRO A 272 -66.97 -19.16 -4.54
C PRO A 272 -68.06 -19.11 -5.62
N LEU A 273 -68.10 -18.02 -6.40
CA LEU A 273 -69.09 -17.81 -7.46
C LEU A 273 -68.85 -18.66 -8.72
N LYS A 274 -67.70 -19.35 -8.83
CA LYS A 274 -67.26 -20.01 -10.07
C LYS A 274 -67.23 -21.53 -10.01
N MET A 275 -67.41 -22.16 -8.85
CA MET A 275 -67.20 -23.61 -8.67
C MET A 275 -68.23 -24.24 -7.73
N GLN A 276 -68.49 -25.53 -7.91
CA GLN A 276 -69.25 -26.34 -6.95
C GLN A 276 -68.49 -26.42 -5.61
N ALA A 277 -69.21 -26.47 -4.48
CA ALA A 277 -68.62 -26.40 -3.14
C ALA A 277 -67.58 -27.50 -2.84
N ARG A 278 -67.81 -28.71 -3.36
CA ARG A 278 -66.87 -29.83 -3.25
C ARG A 278 -65.58 -29.57 -4.03
N ASP A 279 -65.71 -29.21 -5.30
CA ASP A 279 -64.56 -28.93 -6.17
C ASP A 279 -63.74 -27.75 -5.63
N LEU A 280 -64.42 -26.74 -5.08
CA LEU A 280 -63.82 -25.60 -4.40
C LEU A 280 -62.98 -26.05 -3.19
N THR A 281 -63.53 -26.92 -2.35
CA THR A 281 -62.83 -27.46 -1.17
C THR A 281 -61.60 -28.28 -1.57
N GLU A 282 -61.74 -29.21 -2.51
CA GLU A 282 -60.64 -30.04 -3.00
C GLU A 282 -59.54 -29.19 -3.65
N THR A 283 -59.91 -28.18 -4.45
CA THR A 283 -58.96 -27.28 -5.11
C THR A 283 -58.20 -26.41 -4.11
N THR A 284 -58.88 -25.84 -3.11
CA THR A 284 -58.23 -25.02 -2.07
C THR A 284 -57.32 -25.86 -1.18
N LYS A 285 -57.73 -27.10 -0.84
CA LYS A 285 -56.91 -28.05 -0.07
C LYS A 285 -55.63 -28.41 -0.83
N ALA A 286 -55.74 -28.70 -2.14
CA ALA A 286 -54.60 -29.00 -2.98
C ALA A 286 -53.64 -27.80 -3.12
N LEU A 287 -54.17 -26.58 -3.27
CA LEU A 287 -53.36 -25.36 -3.33
C LEU A 287 -52.64 -25.09 -2.01
N TYR A 288 -53.33 -25.24 -0.88
CA TYR A 288 -52.71 -25.12 0.45
C TYR A 288 -51.53 -26.07 0.62
N ASN A 289 -51.71 -27.37 0.36
CA ASN A 289 -50.64 -28.36 0.49
C ASN A 289 -49.44 -28.01 -0.38
N LYS A 290 -49.70 -27.60 -1.64
CA LYS A 290 -48.63 -27.18 -2.55
C LYS A 290 -47.85 -25.98 -2.02
N VAL A 291 -48.53 -24.96 -1.47
CA VAL A 291 -47.85 -23.78 -0.89
C VAL A 291 -47.09 -24.17 0.38
N GLN A 292 -47.69 -24.98 1.25
CA GLN A 292 -47.07 -25.46 2.48
C GLN A 292 -45.77 -26.23 2.23
N GLU A 293 -45.73 -27.07 1.19
CA GLU A 293 -44.52 -27.80 0.78
C GLU A 293 -43.35 -26.87 0.38
N ARG A 294 -43.63 -25.62 -0.04
CA ARG A 294 -42.60 -24.62 -0.36
C ARG A 294 -41.93 -24.01 0.87
N THR A 295 -42.42 -24.25 2.08
CA THR A 295 -41.85 -23.65 3.32
C THR A 295 -40.34 -23.82 3.40
N LYS A 296 -39.82 -25.03 3.17
CA LYS A 296 -38.36 -25.31 3.20
C LYS A 296 -37.59 -24.57 2.12
N ALA A 297 -38.20 -24.34 0.95
CA ALA A 297 -37.57 -23.58 -0.13
C ALA A 297 -37.46 -22.09 0.23
N ILE A 298 -38.52 -21.51 0.82
CA ILE A 298 -38.49 -20.13 1.35
C ILE A 298 -37.44 -19.97 2.44
N GLU A 299 -37.36 -20.92 3.38
CA GLU A 299 -36.31 -20.92 4.41
C GLU A 299 -34.91 -21.03 3.79
N SER A 300 -34.74 -21.83 2.72
CA SER A 300 -33.47 -21.89 1.98
C SER A 300 -33.12 -20.55 1.30
N VAL A 301 -34.10 -19.83 0.74
CA VAL A 301 -33.88 -18.48 0.18
C VAL A 301 -33.43 -17.52 1.28
N ASN A 302 -34.00 -17.62 2.49
CA ASN A 302 -33.58 -16.84 3.65
C ASN A 302 -32.13 -17.14 4.07
N VAL A 303 -31.73 -18.41 4.06
CA VAL A 303 -30.33 -18.80 4.35
C VAL A 303 -29.38 -18.20 3.31
N ASP A 304 -29.69 -18.34 2.03
CA ASP A 304 -28.83 -17.88 0.95
C ASP A 304 -28.70 -16.34 0.94
N GLY A 305 -29.82 -15.63 1.09
CA GLY A 305 -29.80 -14.16 1.21
C GLY A 305 -29.15 -13.68 2.51
N GLY A 306 -29.34 -14.38 3.63
CA GLY A 306 -28.67 -14.09 4.91
C GLY A 306 -27.15 -14.22 4.84
N ARG A 307 -26.63 -15.20 4.08
CA ARG A 307 -25.19 -15.33 3.82
C ARG A 307 -24.65 -14.15 3.02
N PHE A 308 -25.36 -13.71 1.97
CA PHE A 308 -24.98 -12.53 1.20
C PHE A 308 -24.99 -11.26 2.07
N ILE A 309 -26.06 -11.04 2.86
CA ILE A 309 -26.19 -9.91 3.78
C ILE A 309 -24.98 -9.84 4.73
N ARG A 310 -24.54 -10.98 5.28
CA ARG A 310 -23.37 -11.03 6.15
C ARG A 310 -22.09 -10.62 5.41
N GLU A 311 -21.86 -11.15 4.21
CA GLU A 311 -20.69 -10.80 3.40
C GLU A 311 -20.67 -9.30 3.05
N ALA A 312 -21.82 -8.74 2.66
CA ALA A 312 -21.99 -7.31 2.40
C ALA A 312 -21.60 -6.46 3.63
N LYS A 313 -22.12 -6.79 4.81
CA LYS A 313 -21.77 -6.09 6.07
C LYS A 313 -20.27 -6.11 6.37
N ILE A 314 -19.63 -7.26 6.18
CA ILE A 314 -18.18 -7.41 6.43
C ILE A 314 -17.39 -6.54 5.46
N TYR A 315 -17.77 -6.52 4.18
CA TYR A 315 -17.15 -5.67 3.16
C TYR A 315 -17.32 -4.18 3.51
N ASP A 316 -18.55 -3.76 3.81
CA ASP A 316 -18.88 -2.36 4.10
C ASP A 316 -18.15 -1.85 5.35
N LEU A 317 -18.07 -2.67 6.40
CA LEU A 317 -17.32 -2.35 7.61
C LEU A 317 -15.82 -2.20 7.34
N ARG A 318 -15.23 -3.11 6.53
CA ARG A 318 -13.81 -3.02 6.15
C ARG A 318 -13.52 -1.77 5.31
N LEU A 319 -14.44 -1.41 4.42
CA LEU A 319 -14.35 -0.19 3.63
C LEU A 319 -14.37 1.05 4.54
N GLN A 320 -15.30 1.10 5.50
CA GLN A 320 -15.37 2.20 6.48
C GLN A 320 -14.08 2.31 7.30
N HIS A 321 -13.55 1.19 7.82
CA HIS A 321 -12.30 1.17 8.57
C HIS A 321 -11.12 1.65 7.72
N TYR A 322 -11.05 1.24 6.46
CA TYR A 322 -10.01 1.69 5.53
C TYR A 322 -10.08 3.20 5.30
N CYS A 323 -11.27 3.74 5.04
CA CYS A 323 -11.47 5.18 4.82
C CYS A 323 -11.15 5.99 6.09
N ALA A 324 -11.56 5.52 7.27
CA ALA A 324 -11.24 6.15 8.55
C ALA A 324 -9.72 6.20 8.78
N TRP A 325 -9.05 5.05 8.65
CA TRP A 325 -7.58 4.97 8.73
C TRP A 325 -6.91 5.90 7.73
N LEU A 326 -7.42 5.96 6.49
CA LEU A 326 -6.81 6.79 5.45
C LEU A 326 -6.88 8.28 5.80
N VAL A 327 -8.02 8.76 6.33
CA VAL A 327 -8.16 10.15 6.77
C VAL A 327 -7.31 10.41 8.01
N ASP A 328 -7.36 9.55 9.01
CA ASP A 328 -6.70 9.80 10.30
C ASP A 328 -5.16 9.75 10.20
N GLU A 329 -4.62 8.83 9.42
CA GLU A 329 -3.18 8.50 9.44
C GLU A 329 -2.41 8.96 8.19
N VAL A 330 -3.07 9.12 7.03
CA VAL A 330 -2.37 9.33 5.75
C VAL A 330 -2.74 10.65 5.08
N HIS A 331 -4.03 10.94 4.96
CA HIS A 331 -4.55 12.12 4.27
C HIS A 331 -5.60 12.86 5.12
N PRO A 332 -5.19 13.60 6.18
CA PRO A 332 -6.10 14.33 7.06
C PRO A 332 -6.94 15.41 6.37
N SER A 333 -6.54 15.85 5.18
CA SER A 333 -7.26 16.83 4.37
C SER A 333 -8.23 16.20 3.36
N LEU A 334 -8.29 14.87 3.24
CA LEU A 334 -9.35 14.22 2.46
C LEU A 334 -10.68 14.49 3.17
N ASP A 335 -11.64 15.01 2.42
CA ASP A 335 -12.94 15.37 2.96
C ASP A 335 -13.71 14.11 3.39
N ALA A 336 -13.67 13.80 4.68
CA ALA A 336 -14.41 12.70 5.30
C ALA A 336 -15.93 12.78 5.03
N SER A 337 -16.45 13.97 4.68
CA SER A 337 -17.84 14.21 4.32
C SER A 337 -18.31 13.45 3.07
N ASN A 338 -17.39 13.11 2.15
CA ASN A 338 -17.74 12.35 0.95
C ASN A 338 -17.86 10.84 1.21
N HIS A 339 -17.24 10.31 2.28
CA HIS A 339 -17.29 8.89 2.63
C HIS A 339 -18.45 8.53 3.56
N ASN A 340 -19.01 9.51 4.29
CA ASN A 340 -20.21 9.33 5.12
C ASN A 340 -21.54 9.40 4.34
N LYS A 341 -21.52 9.44 3.00
CA LYS A 341 -22.76 9.41 2.19
C LYS A 341 -23.53 8.08 2.26
N GLY A 342 -22.94 7.03 2.84
CA GLY A 342 -23.56 5.72 3.08
C GLY A 342 -24.46 5.61 4.32
N GLN A 343 -24.56 6.64 5.16
CA GLN A 343 -25.59 6.67 6.22
C GLN A 343 -26.97 7.12 5.72
N ASN A 344 -27.11 7.43 4.43
CA ASN A 344 -28.40 7.53 3.80
C ASN A 344 -28.87 6.13 3.41
N MET A 345 -30.13 5.82 3.70
CA MET A 345 -30.85 4.59 3.36
C MET A 345 -30.94 4.38 1.83
N ASP A 346 -29.80 4.27 1.14
CA ASP A 346 -29.76 4.02 -0.29
C ASP A 346 -30.25 2.58 -0.52
N PRO A 347 -31.40 2.40 -1.20
CA PRO A 347 -31.96 1.08 -1.45
C PRO A 347 -31.08 0.21 -2.36
N SER A 348 -30.01 0.76 -2.95
CA SER A 348 -29.05 0.02 -3.77
C SER A 348 -27.93 -0.65 -2.97
N VAL A 349 -27.80 -0.35 -1.67
CA VAL A 349 -26.88 -1.05 -0.76
C VAL A 349 -27.31 -2.50 -0.61
N GLY A 350 -26.38 -3.42 -0.86
CA GLY A 350 -26.63 -4.86 -0.93
C GLY A 350 -27.32 -5.41 0.31
N GLU A 351 -26.85 -5.02 1.50
CA GLU A 351 -27.46 -5.44 2.77
C GLU A 351 -28.94 -5.03 2.85
N LEU A 352 -29.23 -3.73 2.66
CA LEU A 352 -30.56 -3.16 2.83
C LEU A 352 -31.53 -3.70 1.78
N ALA A 353 -31.09 -3.80 0.53
CA ALA A 353 -31.88 -4.31 -0.59
C ALA A 353 -32.33 -5.75 -0.35
N VAL A 354 -31.39 -6.66 -0.07
CA VAL A 354 -31.68 -8.09 0.10
C VAL A 354 -32.47 -8.35 1.38
N SER A 355 -32.17 -7.61 2.45
CA SER A 355 -32.95 -7.64 3.71
C SER A 355 -34.43 -7.28 3.45
N HIS A 356 -34.68 -6.20 2.70
CA HIS A 356 -36.03 -5.79 2.34
C HIS A 356 -36.74 -6.80 1.43
N GLU A 357 -36.07 -7.30 0.39
CA GLU A 357 -36.63 -8.32 -0.51
C GLU A 357 -37.06 -9.59 0.25
N LEU A 358 -36.23 -10.07 1.19
CA LEU A 358 -36.54 -11.21 2.04
C LEU A 358 -37.71 -10.94 2.98
N ASP A 359 -37.75 -9.78 3.63
CA ASP A 359 -38.85 -9.39 4.52
C ASP A 359 -40.19 -9.37 3.74
N VAL A 360 -40.19 -8.83 2.51
CA VAL A 360 -41.35 -8.84 1.62
C VAL A 360 -41.74 -10.25 1.20
N LEU A 361 -40.79 -11.08 0.76
CA LEU A 361 -41.06 -12.47 0.36
C LEU A 361 -41.69 -13.27 1.49
N ASN A 362 -41.11 -13.19 2.69
CA ASN A 362 -41.58 -13.89 3.88
C ASN A 362 -42.99 -13.46 4.27
N HIS A 363 -43.26 -12.16 4.25
CA HIS A 363 -44.58 -11.61 4.54
C HIS A 363 -45.62 -12.11 3.53
N ARG A 364 -45.31 -12.05 2.23
CA ARG A 364 -46.21 -12.51 1.15
C ARG A 364 -46.49 -14.01 1.27
N PHE A 365 -45.48 -14.83 1.51
CA PHE A 365 -45.66 -16.28 1.66
C PHE A 365 -46.56 -16.62 2.87
N GLN A 366 -46.30 -15.99 4.03
CA GLN A 366 -47.10 -16.20 5.24
C GLN A 366 -48.54 -15.70 5.09
N ALA A 367 -48.73 -14.54 4.45
CA ALA A 367 -50.07 -14.03 4.15
C ALA A 367 -50.86 -14.98 3.24
N LEU A 368 -50.21 -15.54 2.21
CA LEU A 368 -50.83 -16.53 1.32
C LEU A 368 -51.26 -17.79 2.08
N LEU A 369 -50.41 -18.34 2.96
CA LEU A 369 -50.75 -19.50 3.78
C LEU A 369 -51.95 -19.20 4.70
N ASN A 370 -51.94 -18.05 5.39
CA ASN A 370 -53.04 -17.65 6.27
C ASN A 370 -54.35 -17.49 5.49
N MET A 371 -54.32 -16.83 4.33
CA MET A 371 -55.50 -16.70 3.47
C MET A 371 -56.08 -18.05 3.04
N LEU A 372 -55.23 -19.01 2.69
CA LEU A 372 -55.66 -20.37 2.32
C LEU A 372 -56.26 -21.14 3.50
N ILE A 373 -55.65 -21.03 4.69
CA ILE A 373 -56.17 -21.62 5.93
C ILE A 373 -57.53 -21.02 6.27
N ASP A 374 -57.67 -19.70 6.21
CA ASP A 374 -58.92 -19.00 6.52
C ASP A 374 -60.02 -19.35 5.52
N GLN A 375 -59.71 -19.49 4.23
CA GLN A 375 -60.67 -19.97 3.26
C GLN A 375 -61.12 -21.41 3.54
N LEU A 376 -60.22 -22.32 3.91
CA LEU A 376 -60.58 -23.69 4.28
C LEU A 376 -61.44 -23.73 5.56
N LYS A 377 -61.12 -22.89 6.56
CA LYS A 377 -61.93 -22.69 7.77
C LYS A 377 -63.34 -22.20 7.45
N ASN A 378 -63.46 -21.23 6.54
CA ASN A 378 -64.74 -20.70 6.10
C ASN A 378 -65.55 -21.74 5.31
N LEU A 379 -64.90 -22.54 4.46
CA LEU A 379 -65.59 -23.63 3.75
C LEU A 379 -66.08 -24.71 4.72
N ALA A 380 -65.28 -25.06 5.74
CA ALA A 380 -65.70 -25.97 6.80
C ALA A 380 -66.87 -25.41 7.61
N SER A 381 -66.87 -24.12 7.96
CA SER A 381 -67.98 -23.55 8.74
C SER A 381 -69.32 -23.51 7.97
N VAL A 382 -69.26 -23.42 6.64
CA VAL A 382 -70.45 -23.45 5.77
C VAL A 382 -70.91 -24.88 5.46
N ASN A 383 -69.98 -25.85 5.34
CA ASN A 383 -70.28 -27.24 5.03
C ASN A 383 -70.14 -28.13 6.28
N THR A 384 -71.12 -28.04 7.19
CA THR A 384 -71.08 -28.73 8.49
C THR A 384 -71.17 -30.25 8.41
N ASP A 385 -71.64 -30.78 7.28
CA ASP A 385 -71.84 -32.23 7.09
C ASP A 385 -70.56 -32.96 6.65
N ASP A 386 -69.50 -32.22 6.28
CA ASP A 386 -68.20 -32.77 5.89
C ASP A 386 -67.27 -32.92 7.11
N LEU A 387 -67.44 -34.01 7.86
CA LEU A 387 -66.63 -34.31 9.06
C LEU A 387 -65.13 -34.43 8.75
N GLU A 388 -64.75 -34.87 7.54
CA GLU A 388 -63.34 -34.99 7.15
C GLU A 388 -62.69 -33.62 7.04
N LEU A 389 -63.39 -32.66 6.43
CA LEU A 389 -62.94 -31.28 6.33
C LEU A 389 -62.86 -30.61 7.72
N GLN A 390 -63.84 -30.88 8.60
CA GLN A 390 -63.83 -30.37 9.98
C GLN A 390 -62.57 -30.79 10.74
N GLU A 391 -62.22 -32.07 10.70
CA GLU A 391 -61.02 -32.58 11.36
C GLU A 391 -59.74 -32.06 10.70
N TYR A 392 -59.71 -32.01 9.37
CA TYR A 392 -58.56 -31.51 8.62
C TYR A 392 -58.23 -30.06 9.00
N VAL A 393 -59.22 -29.17 9.02
CA VAL A 393 -59.03 -27.75 9.34
C VAL A 393 -58.49 -27.51 10.75
N LYS A 394 -58.83 -28.36 11.73
CA LYS A 394 -58.28 -28.29 13.10
C LYS A 394 -56.77 -28.52 13.13
N THR A 395 -56.22 -29.25 12.16
CA THR A 395 -54.77 -29.52 12.05
C THR A 395 -54.00 -28.40 11.35
N LEU A 396 -54.70 -27.44 10.71
CA LEU A 396 -54.09 -26.38 9.93
C LEU A 396 -53.58 -25.24 10.81
N GLU A 397 -52.27 -25.03 10.78
CA GLU A 397 -51.60 -23.92 11.45
C GLU A 397 -50.48 -23.38 10.56
N ALA A 398 -50.43 -22.05 10.41
CA ALA A 398 -49.30 -21.38 9.78
C ALA A 398 -48.17 -21.27 10.80
N ARG A 399 -47.10 -22.05 10.59
CA ARG A 399 -45.91 -21.97 11.43
C ARG A 399 -45.05 -20.77 11.01
N PRO A 400 -44.43 -20.05 11.95
CA PRO A 400 -43.46 -19.01 11.63
C PRO A 400 -42.30 -19.57 10.78
N LEU A 401 -41.86 -18.82 9.78
CA LEU A 401 -40.67 -19.16 8.99
C LEU A 401 -39.40 -19.00 9.80
N ARG A 402 -38.42 -19.86 9.53
CA ARG A 402 -37.02 -19.51 9.81
C ARG A 402 -36.55 -18.46 8.80
N THR A 403 -36.31 -17.26 9.31
CA THR A 403 -35.84 -16.12 8.52
C THR A 403 -34.35 -15.88 8.75
N PHE A 404 -33.75 -15.09 7.86
CA PHE A 404 -32.36 -14.64 8.02
C PHE A 404 -32.14 -13.90 9.36
N ARG A 405 -33.16 -13.24 9.92
CA ARG A 405 -33.06 -12.57 11.23
C ARG A 405 -33.06 -13.56 12.39
N THR A 406 -33.88 -14.61 12.31
CA THR A 406 -34.00 -15.61 13.38
C THR A 406 -32.86 -16.62 13.40
N GLU A 407 -32.26 -16.92 12.24
CA GLU A 407 -31.16 -17.89 12.16
C GLU A 407 -29.78 -17.29 12.47
N PHE A 408 -29.57 -16.01 12.14
CA PHE A 408 -28.26 -15.37 12.29
C PHE A 408 -28.06 -14.67 13.64
N ASN A 409 -29.14 -14.32 14.36
CA ASN A 409 -29.09 -13.82 15.75
C ASN A 409 -28.46 -14.82 16.75
N ILE A 410 -28.30 -16.10 16.39
CA ILE A 410 -27.69 -17.12 17.28
C ILE A 410 -26.15 -17.07 17.23
N TYR A 411 -25.55 -16.43 16.21
CA TYR A 411 -24.09 -16.35 16.03
C TYR A 411 -23.52 -14.92 16.12
N ASP A 412 -24.34 -13.92 16.44
CA ASP A 412 -23.88 -12.52 16.63
C ASP A 412 -23.16 -12.26 17.96
N THR A 413 -22.76 -13.32 18.69
CA THR A 413 -21.64 -13.20 19.64
C THR A 413 -20.32 -13.28 18.86
N ILE A 414 -20.04 -12.21 18.13
CA ILE A 414 -18.67 -11.90 17.72
C ILE A 414 -17.91 -11.68 19.04
N PRO A 415 -16.86 -12.46 19.38
CA PRO A 415 -15.98 -12.05 20.47
C PRO A 415 -15.40 -10.71 20.06
N ASP A 416 -15.50 -9.70 20.93
CA ASP A 416 -14.73 -8.48 20.83
C ASP A 416 -13.31 -8.84 20.38
N VAL A 417 -12.95 -8.45 19.17
CA VAL A 417 -11.55 -8.41 18.79
C VAL A 417 -11.00 -7.19 19.50
N SER A 418 -10.68 -7.39 20.77
CA SER A 418 -9.92 -6.47 21.59
C SER A 418 -8.58 -6.23 20.90
N THR A 419 -8.43 -5.09 20.24
CA THR A 419 -7.14 -4.56 19.79
C THR A 419 -6.38 -3.96 20.98
N ASN A 420 -6.15 -4.76 22.01
CA ASN A 420 -5.26 -4.42 23.11
C ASN A 420 -4.18 -5.50 23.22
N GLY A 421 -2.95 -5.13 22.86
CA GLY A 421 -1.74 -5.90 23.12
C GLY A 421 -1.21 -6.69 21.93
N ILE A 422 -0.57 -5.98 20.98
CA ILE A 422 0.57 -6.60 20.30
C ILE A 422 1.75 -6.32 21.22
N ASP A 423 2.09 -7.34 22.00
CA ASP A 423 3.30 -7.40 22.80
C ASP A 423 4.52 -7.32 21.85
N GLU A 424 5.46 -6.47 22.24
CA GLU A 424 6.80 -6.42 21.68
C GLU A 424 7.45 -7.79 21.84
N THR A 425 7.55 -8.58 20.77
CA THR A 425 8.68 -9.50 20.45
C THR A 425 8.28 -10.45 19.32
N ILE A 426 8.40 -9.99 18.08
CA ILE A 426 8.70 -10.89 16.97
C ILE A 426 9.98 -10.37 16.33
N THR A 427 11.07 -11.03 16.70
CA THR A 427 12.38 -10.93 16.07
C THR A 427 12.25 -10.95 14.56
N ALA A 428 12.92 -9.99 13.92
CA ALA A 428 13.15 -9.91 12.50
C ALA A 428 13.66 -11.25 11.94
N THR A 429 12.77 -12.06 11.40
CA THR A 429 13.12 -13.06 10.39
C THR A 429 12.71 -12.48 9.06
N ASN A 430 13.72 -12.21 8.22
CA ASN A 430 13.60 -11.86 6.80
C ASN A 430 12.39 -12.54 6.16
N ILE A 431 11.31 -11.79 5.98
CA ILE A 431 10.24 -12.19 5.06
C ILE A 431 10.73 -11.75 3.69
N ASP A 432 11.18 -12.75 2.95
CA ASP A 432 11.69 -12.63 1.59
C ASP A 432 10.69 -11.86 0.71
N HIS A 433 11.12 -10.74 0.13
CA HIS A 433 10.31 -9.89 -0.76
C HIS A 433 9.74 -10.65 -1.97
N GLN A 434 10.26 -11.84 -2.27
CA GLN A 434 9.72 -12.77 -3.29
C GLN A 434 8.36 -13.39 -2.92
N SER A 435 7.99 -13.48 -1.64
CA SER A 435 6.75 -14.18 -1.23
C SER A 435 5.47 -13.38 -1.53
N PHE A 436 5.52 -12.04 -1.50
CA PHE A 436 4.36 -11.19 -1.81
C PHE A 436 4.07 -11.11 -3.32
N ALA A 437 5.10 -11.07 -4.15
CA ALA A 437 4.95 -11.17 -5.61
C ALA A 437 4.28 -12.49 -6.01
N MET A 438 4.52 -13.57 -5.26
CA MET A 438 3.91 -14.88 -5.52
C MET A 438 2.40 -14.88 -5.21
N VAL A 439 1.94 -14.21 -4.14
CA VAL A 439 0.51 -14.10 -3.80
C VAL A 439 -0.27 -13.32 -4.87
N ILE A 440 0.31 -12.25 -5.43
CA ILE A 440 -0.32 -11.46 -6.50
C ILE A 440 -0.33 -12.25 -7.83
N THR A 441 0.69 -13.06 -8.09
CA THR A 441 0.78 -13.94 -9.28
C THR A 441 -0.17 -15.16 -9.21
N PHE A 442 -0.50 -15.64 -8.00
CA PHE A 442 -1.39 -16.80 -7.82
C PHE A 442 -2.85 -16.50 -8.18
N TYR A 443 -3.31 -15.26 -8.06
CA TYR A 443 -4.69 -14.88 -8.40
C TYR A 443 -4.88 -14.55 -9.89
N THR A 444 -3.81 -14.23 -10.62
CA THR A 444 -3.87 -13.95 -12.06
C THR A 444 -3.89 -15.22 -12.92
N ASN A 445 -3.41 -16.36 -12.42
CA ASN A 445 -3.29 -17.62 -13.19
C ASN A 445 -4.46 -18.61 -13.02
N ARG A 446 -5.56 -18.26 -12.32
CA ARG A 446 -6.67 -19.19 -12.05
C ARG A 446 -7.89 -19.08 -12.98
N ARG A 447 -7.81 -18.35 -14.09
CA ARG A 447 -8.82 -18.38 -15.16
C ARG A 447 -8.17 -18.41 -16.54
N ILE A 448 -7.88 -19.63 -17.01
CA ILE A 448 -7.93 -20.02 -18.43
C ILE A 448 -8.90 -21.20 -18.51
#